data_AF-A0A7G8V183-F1
#
_entry.id   AF-A0A7G8V183-F1
#
_cell.length_a   1.000
_cell.length_b   1.000
_cell.length_c   1.000
_cell.angle_alpha   90.00
_cell.angle_beta   90.00
_cell.angle_gamma   90.00
#
_symmetry.space_group_name_H-M   'P 1'
#
loop_
_entity.id
_entity.type
_entity.pdbx_description
1 polymer ?
#
loop_
_entity_poly.entity_id
_entity_poly.type
_entity_poly.pdbx_seq_one_letter_code
_entity_poly.pdbx_strand_id
1 'polypeptide(L)'
;MNLIDFTLPEIVFLEPSEHLGNEMEGRTVIQHTTSHTIVEVIASDEVEGLNFKAGTKTYEFEYLNLYGLVENHLFAVHFTLNEGDLTEVFKQCAEWYRAYLSWEDRNILEDEE
;
A
#
# COMPACT_ATOMS: atom_id res chain seq x y z
N MET A 1 -18.64 -8.90 29.46
CA MET A 1 -18.73 -7.51 29.00
C MET A 1 -17.62 -7.35 27.97
N ASN A 2 -17.97 -7.20 26.69
CA ASN A 2 -16.97 -7.02 25.65
C ASN A 2 -16.53 -5.55 25.66
N LEU A 3 -15.28 -5.29 26.03
CA LEU A 3 -14.66 -4.00 25.79
C LEU A 3 -14.32 -3.92 24.31
N ILE A 4 -14.57 -2.76 23.71
CA ILE A 4 -14.12 -2.44 22.36
C ILE A 4 -12.83 -1.64 22.51
N ASP A 5 -11.77 -2.10 21.87
CA ASP A 5 -10.56 -1.30 21.68
C ASP A 5 -10.84 -0.24 20.60
N PHE A 6 -10.65 1.03 20.94
CA PHE A 6 -10.94 2.16 20.07
C PHE A 6 -9.70 2.68 19.32
N THR A 7 -8.57 1.96 19.42
CA THR A 7 -7.36 2.31 18.66
C THR A 7 -7.54 1.99 17.18
N LEU A 8 -7.04 2.90 16.33
CA LEU A 8 -6.97 2.65 14.89
C LEU A 8 -5.62 2.00 14.55
N PRO A 9 -5.57 1.13 13.53
CA PRO A 9 -4.31 0.68 12.98
C PRO A 9 -3.49 1.84 12.44
N GLU A 10 -2.16 1.70 12.49
CA GLU A 10 -1.23 2.70 11.96
C GLU A 10 -1.36 2.83 10.43
N ILE A 11 -1.54 1.70 9.75
CA ILE A 11 -1.73 1.62 8.29
C ILE A 11 -2.91 0.71 7.99
N VAL A 12 -3.74 1.12 7.04
CA VAL A 12 -4.91 0.37 6.57
C VAL A 12 -4.99 0.37 5.05
N PHE A 13 -5.61 -0.66 4.48
CA PHE A 13 -6.13 -0.58 3.11
C PHE A 13 -7.31 0.37 3.04
N LEU A 14 -7.38 1.15 1.97
CA LEU A 14 -8.50 2.03 1.66
C LEU A 14 -9.30 1.40 0.51
N GLU A 15 -10.44 0.81 0.85
CA GLU A 15 -11.28 0.09 -0.10
C GLU A 15 -12.57 0.87 -0.40
N PRO A 16 -13.05 0.87 -1.66
CA PRO A 16 -14.33 1.45 -2.00
C PRO A 16 -15.45 0.68 -1.29
N SER A 17 -16.53 1.37 -0.96
CA SER A 17 -17.66 0.68 -0.37
C SER A 17 -18.41 -0.13 -1.43
N GLU A 18 -18.61 -1.41 -1.15
CA GLU A 18 -19.22 -2.36 -2.09
C GLU A 18 -20.58 -1.92 -2.67
N HIS A 19 -21.36 -1.12 -1.91
CA HIS A 19 -22.68 -0.64 -2.34
C HIS A 19 -22.64 0.35 -3.52
N LEU A 20 -21.46 0.85 -3.88
CA LEU A 20 -21.26 1.76 -5.02
C LEU A 20 -20.61 1.07 -6.23
N GLY A 21 -20.30 -0.23 -6.12
CA GLY A 21 -19.54 -0.97 -7.13
C GLY A 21 -18.03 -0.85 -6.94
N ASN A 22 -17.26 -1.36 -7.91
CA ASN A 22 -15.81 -1.47 -7.82
C ASN A 22 -15.09 -0.27 -8.45
N GLU A 23 -15.12 0.88 -7.79
CA GLU A 23 -14.47 2.12 -8.29
C GLU A 23 -12.94 2.04 -8.31
N MET A 24 -12.35 1.04 -7.68
CA MET A 24 -10.90 0.85 -7.52
C MET A 24 -10.44 -0.53 -7.95
N GLU A 25 -11.10 -1.12 -8.95
CA GLU A 25 -10.73 -2.44 -9.46
C GLU A 25 -9.27 -2.47 -9.91
N GLY A 26 -8.51 -3.46 -9.39
CA GLY A 26 -7.09 -3.63 -9.70
C GLY A 26 -6.16 -2.56 -9.11
N ARG A 27 -6.66 -1.76 -8.16
CA ARG A 27 -5.89 -0.68 -7.51
C ARG A 27 -5.72 -0.95 -6.03
N THR A 28 -4.51 -0.72 -5.54
CA THR A 28 -4.19 -0.90 -4.13
C THR A 28 -3.86 0.45 -3.53
N VAL A 29 -4.69 0.89 -2.58
CA VAL A 29 -4.47 2.15 -1.86
C VAL A 29 -4.36 1.86 -0.37
N ILE A 30 -3.38 2.48 0.26
CA ILE A 30 -3.17 2.43 1.69
C ILE A 30 -3.24 3.82 2.30
N GLN A 31 -3.64 3.89 3.56
CA GLN A 31 -3.62 5.10 4.37
C GLN A 31 -2.73 4.90 5.59
N HIS A 32 -1.74 5.78 5.74
CA HIS A 32 -1.02 5.96 7.00
C HIS A 32 -1.83 6.92 7.89
N THR A 33 -2.39 6.38 8.98
CA THR A 33 -3.41 7.03 9.81
C THR A 33 -2.87 8.29 10.50
N THR A 34 -1.68 8.22 11.09
CA THR A 34 -1.16 9.33 11.92
C THR A 34 -0.83 10.57 11.08
N SER A 35 -0.23 10.39 9.91
CA SER A 35 0.11 11.50 9.01
C SER A 35 -1.00 11.86 8.02
N HIS A 36 -2.12 11.13 8.03
CA HIS A 36 -3.22 11.28 7.08
C HIS A 36 -2.73 11.22 5.62
N THR A 37 -1.80 10.31 5.35
CA THR A 37 -1.20 10.16 4.01
C THR A 37 -1.87 9.00 3.30
N ILE A 38 -2.47 9.30 2.14
CA ILE A 38 -3.12 8.34 1.25
C ILE A 38 -2.18 8.06 0.09
N VAL A 39 -1.84 6.79 -0.12
CA VAL A 39 -0.81 6.34 -1.06
C VAL A 39 -1.36 5.24 -1.94
N GLU A 40 -1.21 5.39 -3.26
CA GLU A 40 -1.37 4.29 -4.21
C GLU A 40 -0.11 3.42 -4.21
N VAL A 41 -0.30 2.10 -4.18
CA VAL A 41 0.74 1.11 -4.37
C VAL A 41 0.65 0.57 -5.79
N ILE A 42 1.74 0.69 -6.53
CA ILE A 42 1.81 0.30 -7.94
C ILE A 42 2.90 -0.75 -8.08
N ALA A 43 2.55 -1.92 -8.62
CA ALA A 43 3.53 -2.88 -9.12
C ALA A 43 4.13 -2.32 -10.41
N SER A 44 5.31 -1.72 -10.30
CA SER A 44 5.95 -0.98 -11.39
C SER A 44 6.30 -1.87 -12.58
N ASP A 45 6.53 -3.16 -12.32
CA ASP A 45 6.83 -4.16 -13.34
C ASP A 45 5.60 -4.56 -14.19
N GLU A 46 4.39 -4.22 -13.73
CA GLU A 46 3.11 -4.61 -14.36
C GLU A 46 2.42 -3.48 -15.12
N VAL A 47 2.99 -2.26 -15.11
CA VAL A 47 2.39 -1.07 -15.71
C VAL A 47 3.24 -0.53 -16.87
N GLU A 48 2.60 -0.29 -18.03
CA GLU A 48 3.31 0.23 -19.21
C GLU A 48 3.61 1.75 -19.12
N GLY A 49 2.90 2.47 -18.25
CA GLY A 49 3.09 3.91 -18.11
C GLY A 49 2.28 4.52 -16.99
N LEU A 50 2.85 5.57 -16.38
CA LEU A 50 2.29 6.27 -15.25
C LEU A 50 2.10 7.75 -15.58
N ASN A 51 0.89 8.27 -15.39
CA ASN A 51 0.56 9.66 -15.64
C ASN A 51 0.19 10.37 -14.34
N PHE A 52 1.19 10.97 -13.70
CA PHE A 52 1.01 11.68 -12.44
C PHE A 52 0.69 13.16 -12.65
N LYS A 53 -0.09 13.72 -11.72
CA LYS A 53 -0.20 15.18 -11.59
C LYS A 53 1.18 15.78 -11.27
N ALA A 54 1.42 17.00 -11.73
CA ALA A 54 2.66 17.71 -11.41
C ALA A 54 2.81 17.87 -9.89
N GLY A 55 3.98 17.51 -9.36
CA GLY A 55 4.26 17.60 -7.93
C GLY A 55 3.80 16.40 -7.09
N THR A 56 3.28 15.33 -7.71
CA THR A 56 3.03 14.07 -7.00
C THR A 56 4.32 13.56 -6.36
N LYS A 57 4.29 13.37 -5.04
CA LYS A 57 5.39 12.75 -4.30
C LYS A 57 5.35 11.25 -4.52
N THR A 58 6.50 10.66 -4.85
CA THR A 58 6.62 9.22 -5.09
C THR A 58 7.76 8.61 -4.29
N TYR A 59 7.72 7.30 -4.10
CA TYR A 59 8.75 6.53 -3.42
C TYR A 59 8.82 5.11 -3.96
N GLU A 60 10.00 4.68 -4.39
CA GLU A 60 10.23 3.33 -4.91
C GLU A 60 10.71 2.40 -3.80
N PHE A 61 10.25 1.16 -3.84
CA PHE A 61 10.75 0.11 -2.97
C PHE A 61 10.68 -1.25 -3.67
N GLU A 62 11.56 -2.15 -3.24
CA GLU A 62 11.63 -3.51 -3.76
C GLU A 62 11.09 -4.50 -2.72
N TYR A 63 10.55 -5.62 -3.19
CA TYR A 63 10.21 -6.79 -2.40
C TYR A 63 10.88 -8.02 -3.01
N LEU A 64 11.50 -8.87 -2.18
CA LEU A 64 12.03 -10.17 -2.60
C LEU A 64 11.04 -11.23 -2.16
N ASN A 65 10.32 -11.82 -3.11
CA ASN A 65 9.29 -12.81 -2.81
C ASN A 65 9.88 -14.17 -2.41
N LEU A 66 9.05 -15.07 -1.92
CA LEU A 66 9.49 -16.40 -1.43
C LEU A 66 10.12 -17.28 -2.53
N TYR A 67 9.90 -16.96 -3.80
CA TYR A 67 10.50 -17.64 -4.96
C TYR A 67 11.85 -17.03 -5.38
N GLY A 68 12.31 -15.98 -4.70
CA GLY A 68 13.58 -15.32 -4.97
C GLY A 68 13.54 -14.32 -6.13
N LEU A 69 12.34 -13.88 -6.54
CA LEU A 69 12.15 -12.83 -7.54
C LEU A 69 12.02 -11.47 -6.87
N VAL A 70 12.65 -10.45 -7.47
CA VAL A 70 12.54 -9.06 -7.01
C VAL A 70 11.39 -8.40 -7.74
N GLU A 71 10.45 -7.84 -6.98
CA GLU A 71 9.30 -7.11 -7.46
C GLU A 71 9.45 -5.62 -7.13
N ASN A 72 9.40 -4.77 -8.15
CA ASN A 72 9.54 -3.34 -8.02
C ASN A 72 8.19 -2.69 -7.80
N HIS A 73 8.11 -1.87 -6.76
CA HIS A 73 6.90 -1.16 -6.40
C HIS A 73 7.15 0.34 -6.31
N LEU A 74 6.11 1.11 -6.62
CA LEU A 74 6.10 2.56 -6.52
C LEU A 74 4.90 3.01 -5.69
N PHE A 75 5.19 3.82 -4.69
CA PHE A 75 4.21 4.62 -3.99
C PHE A 75 3.97 5.95 -4.70
N ALA A 76 2.70 6.32 -4.89
CA ALA A 76 2.29 7.63 -5.38
C ALA A 76 1.27 8.26 -4.43
N VAL A 77 1.55 9.47 -3.93
CA VAL A 77 0.70 10.12 -2.94
C VAL A 77 -0.51 10.79 -3.59
N HIS A 78 -1.71 10.40 -3.16
CA HIS A 78 -2.96 11.09 -3.52
C HIS A 78 -3.20 12.32 -2.64
N PHE A 79 -2.91 12.19 -1.34
CA PHE A 79 -3.16 13.23 -0.35
C PHE A 79 -2.27 13.07 0.88
N THR A 80 -1.89 14.17 1.52
CA THR A 80 -1.25 14.18 2.84
C THR A 80 -1.49 15.50 3.55
N LEU A 81 -1.59 15.48 4.88
CA LEU A 81 -1.51 16.68 5.72
C LEU A 81 -0.07 17.02 6.14
N ASN A 82 0.88 16.14 5.85
CA ASN A 82 2.28 16.38 6.15
C ASN A 82 2.93 17.26 5.06
N GLU A 83 3.16 18.52 5.41
CA GLU A 83 3.80 19.52 4.55
C GLU A 83 5.32 19.28 4.36
N GLY A 84 5.91 18.44 5.22
CA GLY A 84 7.33 18.14 5.24
C GLY A 84 7.76 16.94 4.37
N ASP A 85 8.89 16.37 4.76
CA ASP A 85 9.44 15.15 4.18
C ASP A 85 8.58 13.94 4.56
N LEU A 86 8.23 13.14 3.55
CA LEU A 86 7.44 11.92 3.70
C LEU A 86 8.31 10.65 3.79
N THR A 87 9.64 10.77 3.72
CA THR A 87 10.56 9.62 3.69
C THR A 87 10.28 8.60 4.79
N GLU A 88 10.03 9.06 6.02
CA GLU A 88 9.75 8.15 7.13
C GLU A 88 8.39 7.45 7.00
N VAL A 89 7.36 8.18 6.58
CA VAL A 89 6.03 7.63 6.29
C VAL A 89 6.13 6.57 5.19
N PHE A 90 6.90 6.84 4.13
CA PHE A 90 7.09 5.88 3.05
C PHE A 90 7.79 4.61 3.50
N LYS A 91 8.80 4.70 4.37
CA LYS A 91 9.47 3.52 4.92
C LYS A 91 8.51 2.67 5.74
N GLN A 92 7.72 3.29 6.61
CA GLN A 92 6.71 2.59 7.41
C GLN A 92 5.68 1.90 6.52
N CYS A 93 5.17 2.60 5.50
CA CYS A 93 4.27 2.02 4.50
C CYS A 93 4.91 0.85 3.74
N ALA A 94 6.18 0.97 3.34
CA ALA A 94 6.88 -0.07 2.58
C ALA A 94 7.13 -1.32 3.45
N GLU A 95 7.54 -1.14 4.71
CA GLU A 95 7.73 -2.24 5.64
C GLU A 95 6.41 -2.97 5.93
N TRP A 96 5.33 -2.22 6.16
CA TRP A 96 4.00 -2.79 6.35
C TRP A 96 3.52 -3.55 5.11
N TYR A 97 3.68 -2.97 3.92
CA TYR A 97 3.24 -3.59 2.67
C TYR A 97 4.07 -4.84 2.32
N ARG A 98 5.39 -4.83 2.57
CA ARG A 98 6.23 -6.02 2.43
C ARG A 98 5.79 -7.15 3.37
N ALA A 99 5.36 -6.82 4.59
CA ALA A 99 4.83 -7.81 5.51
C ALA A 99 3.51 -8.41 5.01
N TYR A 100 2.66 -7.59 4.37
CA TYR A 100 1.47 -8.06 3.66
C TYR A 100 1.83 -8.98 2.48
N LEU A 101 2.74 -8.59 1.58
CA LEU A 101 3.18 -9.43 0.45
C LEU A 101 3.78 -10.76 0.92
N SER A 102 4.56 -10.75 2.01
CA SER A 102 5.09 -11.99 2.59
C SER A 102 4.03 -12.90 3.20
N TRP A 103 2.91 -12.33 3.65
CA TRP A 103 1.76 -13.12 4.06
C TRP A 103 1.01 -13.70 2.86
N GLU A 104 0.80 -12.90 1.80
CA GLU A 104 0.20 -13.35 0.54
C GLU A 104 0.99 -14.48 -0.12
N ASP A 105 2.31 -14.35 -0.24
CA ASP A 105 3.18 -15.41 -0.78
C ASP A 105 3.00 -16.75 -0.04
N ARG A 106 2.82 -16.70 1.29
CA ARG A 106 2.61 -17.92 2.10
C ARG A 106 1.24 -18.52 1.86
N ASN A 107 0.20 -17.70 1.74
CA ASN A 107 -1.14 -18.19 1.44
C ASN A 107 -1.16 -18.89 0.07
N ILE A 108 -0.49 -18.31 -0.93
CA ILE A 108 -0.37 -18.91 -2.26
C ILE A 108 0.35 -20.27 -2.18
N LEU A 109 1.46 -20.35 -1.44
CA LEU A 109 2.16 -21.61 -1.22
C LEU A 109 1.30 -22.67 -0.51
N GLU A 110 0.52 -22.27 0.50
CA GLU A 110 -0.39 -23.18 1.23
C GLU A 110 -1.54 -23.67 0.35
N ASP A 111 -2.05 -22.85 -0.56
CA ASP A 111 -3.12 -23.22 -1.50
C ASP A 111 -2.62 -24.12 -2.66
N GLU A 112 -1.32 -24.11 -2.95
CA GLU A 112 -0.69 -24.96 -3.98
C GLU A 112 -0.31 -26.38 -3.49
N GLU A 113 -0.33 -26.64 -2.16
CA GLU A 113 -0.07 -27.97 -1.55
C GLU A 113 -1.31 -28.88 -1.43
#